data_AF-A0A3D1ILD9-F1
#
_entry.id   AF-A0A3D1ILD9-F1
#
_cell.length_a   1.000
_cell.length_b   1.000
_cell.length_c   1.000
_cell.angle_alpha   90.00
_cell.angle_beta   90.00
_cell.angle_gamma   90.00
#
_symmetry.space_group_name_H-M   'P 1'
#
loop_
_entity.id
_entity.type
_entity.pdbx_description
1 polymer ?
#
loop_
_entity_poly.entity_id
_entity_poly.type
_entity_poly.pdbx_seq_one_letter_code
_entity_poly.pdbx_strand_id
1 'polypeptide(L)'
;WKGVPYIDVNNGGSGVSYPKTLLAAADGIPGVDTVIPGHSPVMTWADFREFGEFNRDFLTAVERGKAEGKTAAQAAAALNLPAKYANYAMSRGTLTSAEDNATKIYAELDQ
;
A
#
# COMPACT_ATOMS: atom_id res chain seq x y z
N TRP A 1 -1.32 -2.59 13.96
CA TRP A 1 -2.32 -2.88 12.90
C TRP A 1 -1.57 -2.84 11.58
N LYS A 2 -1.69 -3.87 10.73
CA LYS A 2 -1.09 -3.94 9.39
C LYS A 2 -2.23 -4.04 8.39
N GLY A 3 -2.23 -3.24 7.33
CA GLY A 3 -3.31 -3.20 6.36
C GLY A 3 -3.10 -2.16 5.27
N VAL A 4 -4.04 -2.08 4.33
CA VAL A 4 -4.03 -1.07 3.27
C VAL A 4 -3.99 0.35 3.86
N PRO A 5 -3.15 1.26 3.35
CA PRO A 5 -3.08 2.63 3.86
C PRO A 5 -4.32 3.43 3.49
N TYR A 6 -4.57 4.49 4.23
CA TYR A 6 -5.39 5.60 3.75
C TYR A 6 -4.55 6.47 2.81
N ILE A 7 -5.04 6.71 1.60
CA ILE A 7 -4.39 7.58 0.60
C ILE A 7 -5.21 8.84 0.45
N ASP A 8 -4.69 9.96 0.95
CA ASP A 8 -5.34 11.26 0.89
C ASP A 8 -4.95 12.04 -0.38
N VAL A 9 -5.58 11.67 -1.49
CA VAL A 9 -5.30 12.28 -2.80
C VAL A 9 -5.60 13.79 -2.85
N ASN A 10 -6.47 14.29 -1.97
CA ASN A 10 -6.77 15.72 -1.88
C ASN A 10 -5.63 16.53 -1.24
N ASN A 11 -4.71 15.86 -0.54
CA ASN A 11 -3.55 16.46 0.12
C ASN A 11 -2.22 15.93 -0.46
N GLY A 12 -2.21 15.51 -1.73
CA GLY A 12 -1.01 15.06 -2.43
C GLY A 12 -0.61 13.60 -2.15
N GLY A 13 -1.49 12.81 -1.52
CA GLY A 13 -1.30 11.37 -1.36
C GLY A 13 -1.31 10.67 -2.73
N SER A 14 -0.39 9.72 -2.90
CA SER A 14 -0.21 8.97 -4.14
C SER A 14 -0.11 7.49 -3.81
N GLY A 15 -0.86 6.65 -4.53
CA GLY A 15 -0.77 5.20 -4.41
C GLY A 15 0.41 4.62 -5.21
N VAL A 16 0.78 5.28 -6.31
CA VAL A 16 1.91 4.87 -7.17
C VAL A 16 3.27 5.21 -6.54
N SER A 17 3.37 6.35 -5.86
CA SER A 17 4.63 6.81 -5.23
C SER A 17 4.81 6.26 -3.81
N TYR A 18 3.73 5.85 -3.14
CA TYR A 18 3.76 5.32 -1.77
C TYR A 18 4.88 4.28 -1.54
N PRO A 19 4.96 3.18 -2.32
CA PRO A 19 5.99 2.18 -2.11
C PRO A 19 7.40 2.70 -2.39
N LYS A 20 7.56 3.60 -3.37
CA LYS A 20 8.87 4.16 -3.72
C LYS A 20 9.43 4.98 -2.56
N THR A 21 8.60 5.83 -1.96
CA THR A 21 8.99 6.66 -0.82
C THR A 21 9.38 5.82 0.40
N LEU A 22 8.57 4.82 0.74
CA LEU A 22 8.85 3.95 1.88
C LEU A 22 10.12 3.13 1.71
N LEU A 23 10.32 2.54 0.53
CA LEU A 23 11.51 1.73 0.25
C LEU A 23 12.77 2.59 0.15
N ALA A 24 12.69 3.81 -0.43
CA ALA A 24 13.81 4.74 -0.43
C ALA A 24 14.24 5.13 1.01
N ALA A 25 13.28 5.34 1.92
CA ALA A 25 13.58 5.57 3.32
C ALA A 25 14.21 4.33 3.98
N ALA A 26 13.66 3.14 3.71
CA ALA A 26 14.16 1.87 4.25
C ALA A 26 15.59 1.55 3.80
N ASP A 27 15.95 1.91 2.56
CA ASP A 27 17.28 1.70 1.98
C ASP A 27 18.27 2.82 2.34
N GLY A 28 17.78 4.05 2.52
CA GLY A 28 18.63 5.24 2.68
C GLY A 28 18.93 5.67 4.11
N ILE A 29 18.16 5.18 5.10
CA ILE A 29 18.33 5.58 6.51
C ILE A 29 18.98 4.42 7.30
N PRO A 30 20.26 4.55 7.69
CA PRO A 30 20.95 3.51 8.46
C PRO A 30 20.72 3.63 9.97
N GLY A 31 20.95 2.53 10.70
CA GLY A 31 21.03 2.53 12.16
C GLY A 31 19.70 2.75 12.89
N VAL A 32 18.58 2.46 12.25
CA VAL A 32 17.24 2.56 12.86
C VAL A 32 16.76 1.17 13.27
N ASP A 33 16.37 1.03 14.52
CA ASP A 33 15.76 -0.20 15.04
C ASP A 33 14.25 -0.06 15.22
N THR A 34 13.79 1.16 15.51
CA THR A 34 12.42 1.45 15.96
C THR A 34 11.78 2.53 15.12
N VAL A 35 10.51 2.31 14.74
CA VAL A 35 9.66 3.28 14.05
C VAL A 35 8.45 3.59 14.93
N ILE A 36 8.21 4.90 15.15
CA ILE A 36 7.05 5.42 15.86
C ILE A 36 6.07 5.97 14.81
N PRO A 37 5.07 5.20 14.37
CA PRO A 37 4.10 5.65 13.37
C PRO A 37 3.02 6.54 14.00
N GLY A 38 2.32 7.32 13.18
CA GLY A 38 1.25 8.21 13.68
C GLY A 38 0.01 7.48 14.21
N HIS A 39 -0.44 6.40 13.55
CA HIS A 39 -1.72 5.72 13.86
C HIS A 39 -1.60 4.18 13.90
N SER A 40 -0.52 3.67 14.51
CA SER A 40 -0.31 2.25 14.74
C SER A 40 0.60 2.04 15.96
N PRO A 41 0.66 0.81 16.51
CA PRO A 41 1.69 0.48 17.48
C PRO A 41 3.10 0.73 16.92
N VAL A 42 4.04 1.00 17.81
CA VAL A 42 5.49 1.03 17.50
C VAL A 42 5.89 -0.27 16.79
N MET A 43 6.75 -0.15 15.78
CA MET A 43 7.17 -1.28 14.96
C MET A 43 8.68 -1.29 14.74
N THR A 44 9.21 -2.43 14.30
CA THR A 44 10.62 -2.57 13.97
C THR A 44 10.94 -1.92 12.62
N TRP A 45 12.21 -1.65 12.34
CA TRP A 45 12.63 -1.23 10.99
C TRP A 45 12.31 -2.26 9.91
N ALA A 46 12.36 -3.55 10.25
CA ALA A 46 11.98 -4.63 9.35
C ALA A 46 10.48 -4.58 9.00
N ASP A 47 9.60 -4.31 9.98
CA ASP A 47 8.18 -4.12 9.73
C ASP A 47 7.90 -2.92 8.81
N PHE A 48 8.65 -1.82 8.98
CA PHE A 48 8.56 -0.65 8.12
C PHE A 48 8.93 -0.97 6.67
N ARG A 49 10.04 -1.71 6.46
CA ARG A 49 10.42 -2.19 5.13
C ARG A 49 9.35 -3.10 4.53
N GLU A 50 8.85 -4.07 5.30
CA GLU A 50 7.79 -4.98 4.87
C GLU A 50 6.53 -4.22 4.46
N PHE A 51 6.19 -3.12 5.15
CA PHE A 51 5.07 -2.26 4.75
C PHE A 51 5.32 -1.57 3.40
N GLY A 52 6.54 -1.11 3.12
CA GLY A 52 6.93 -0.62 1.80
C GLY A 52 6.79 -1.69 0.70
N GLU A 53 7.25 -2.91 0.98
CA GLU A 53 7.15 -4.05 0.06
C GLU A 53 5.69 -4.46 -0.18
N PHE A 54 4.85 -4.47 0.86
CA PHE A 54 3.42 -4.72 0.74
C PHE A 54 2.78 -3.73 -0.25
N ASN A 55 3.05 -2.44 -0.10
CA ASN A 55 2.50 -1.42 -1.00
C ASN A 55 3.02 -1.58 -2.44
N ARG A 56 4.26 -2.04 -2.62
CA ARG A 56 4.82 -2.31 -3.96
C ARG A 56 4.11 -3.50 -4.61
N ASP A 57 3.95 -4.58 -3.87
CA ASP A 57 3.33 -5.81 -4.37
C ASP A 57 1.81 -5.58 -4.62
N PHE A 58 1.16 -4.77 -3.78
CA PHE A 58 -0.19 -4.28 -3.99
C PHE A 58 -0.33 -3.47 -5.28
N LEU A 59 0.51 -2.45 -5.46
CA LEU A 59 0.54 -1.64 -6.69
C LEU A 59 0.73 -2.50 -7.93
N THR A 60 1.71 -3.41 -7.89
CA THR A 60 1.99 -4.34 -9.01
C THR A 60 0.77 -5.20 -9.35
N ALA A 61 0.06 -5.71 -8.34
CA ALA A 61 -1.14 -6.52 -8.56
C ALA A 61 -2.31 -5.70 -9.15
N VAL A 62 -2.46 -4.44 -8.72
CA VAL A 62 -3.47 -3.50 -9.24
C VAL A 62 -3.16 -3.09 -10.68
N GLU A 63 -1.91 -2.75 -10.99
CA GLU A 63 -1.44 -2.44 -12.35
C GLU A 63 -1.68 -3.60 -13.31
N ARG A 64 -1.37 -4.84 -12.88
CA ARG A 64 -1.68 -6.04 -13.66
C ARG A 64 -3.18 -6.17 -13.91
N GLY A 65 -4.01 -5.97 -12.89
CA GLY A 65 -5.47 -5.99 -13.04
C GLY A 65 -5.95 -4.97 -14.09
N LYS A 66 -5.37 -3.77 -14.09
CA LYS A 66 -5.68 -2.73 -15.08
C LYS A 66 -5.29 -3.16 -16.48
N ALA A 67 -4.08 -3.70 -16.65
CA ALA A 67 -3.58 -4.21 -17.92
C ALA A 67 -4.44 -5.37 -18.48
N GLU A 68 -5.03 -6.18 -17.59
CA GLU A 68 -5.98 -7.25 -17.94
C GLU A 68 -7.40 -6.72 -18.26
N GLY A 69 -7.63 -5.41 -18.22
CA GLY A 69 -8.93 -4.80 -18.50
C GLY A 69 -9.94 -4.86 -17.36
N LYS A 70 -9.50 -5.18 -16.13
CA LYS A 70 -10.38 -5.23 -14.95
C LYS A 70 -10.69 -3.82 -14.45
N THR A 71 -11.90 -3.63 -13.90
CA THR A 71 -12.21 -2.45 -13.09
C THR A 71 -11.39 -2.44 -11.79
N ALA A 72 -11.28 -1.29 -11.13
CA ALA A 72 -10.57 -1.18 -9.85
C ALA A 72 -11.12 -2.15 -8.78
N ALA A 73 -12.46 -2.27 -8.68
CA ALA A 73 -13.11 -3.22 -7.79
C ALA A 73 -12.77 -4.68 -8.12
N GLN A 74 -12.74 -5.04 -9.41
CA GLN A 74 -12.35 -6.38 -9.85
C GLN A 74 -10.86 -6.65 -9.58
N ALA A 75 -9.97 -5.67 -9.78
CA ALA A 75 -8.56 -5.80 -9.46
C ALA A 75 -8.33 -5.98 -7.96
N ALA A 76 -9.03 -5.21 -7.12
CA ALA A 76 -8.99 -5.35 -5.67
C ALA A 76 -9.52 -6.72 -5.19
N ALA A 77 -10.62 -7.21 -5.76
CA ALA A 77 -11.16 -8.52 -5.44
C ALA A 77 -10.25 -9.68 -5.90
N ALA A 78 -9.47 -9.46 -6.97
CA ALA A 78 -8.57 -10.44 -7.54
C ALA A 78 -7.11 -10.31 -7.04
N LEU A 79 -6.88 -9.56 -5.96
CA LEU A 79 -5.55 -9.41 -5.37
C LEU A 79 -4.94 -10.77 -5.03
N ASN A 80 -3.84 -11.08 -5.70
CA ASN A 80 -3.02 -12.25 -5.41
C ASN A 80 -1.69 -11.75 -4.83
N LEU A 81 -1.65 -11.64 -3.50
CA LEU A 81 -0.53 -11.10 -2.75
C LEU A 81 0.27 -12.23 -2.08
N PRO A 82 1.59 -12.06 -1.88
CA PRO A 82 2.42 -13.00 -1.13
C PRO A 82 1.82 -13.41 0.23
N ALA A 83 1.95 -14.70 0.58
CA ALA A 83 1.37 -15.27 1.80
C ALA A 83 1.80 -14.57 3.10
N LYS A 84 2.97 -13.92 3.12
CA LYS A 84 3.44 -13.12 4.25
C LYS A 84 2.48 -11.98 4.63
N TYR A 85 1.62 -11.55 3.71
CA TYR A 85 0.63 -10.49 3.95
C TYR A 85 -0.75 -11.02 4.37
N ALA A 86 -0.90 -12.32 4.67
CA ALA A 86 -2.21 -12.90 5.00
C ALA A 86 -2.93 -12.21 6.19
N ASN A 87 -2.17 -11.61 7.11
CA ASN A 87 -2.70 -10.89 8.27
C ASN A 87 -2.90 -9.38 8.03
N TYR A 88 -2.69 -8.89 6.80
CA TYR A 88 -2.95 -7.49 6.46
C TYR A 88 -4.45 -7.28 6.28
N ALA A 89 -4.99 -6.27 6.96
CA ALA A 89 -6.37 -5.86 6.78
C ALA A 89 -6.56 -5.18 5.41
N MET A 90 -7.49 -5.69 4.61
CA MET A 90 -7.86 -5.09 3.32
C MET A 90 -8.91 -3.98 3.42
N SER A 91 -9.32 -3.64 4.65
CA SER A 91 -10.17 -2.49 4.93
C SER A 91 -10.02 -2.02 6.38
N ARG A 92 -10.41 -0.76 6.62
CA ARG A 92 -10.52 -0.18 7.96
C ARG A 92 -11.77 0.69 8.06
N GLY A 93 -12.89 0.05 8.36
CA GLY A 93 -14.18 0.74 8.42
C GLY A 93 -14.46 1.51 7.12
N THR A 94 -14.85 2.77 7.24
CA THR A 94 -15.07 3.68 6.11
C THR A 94 -13.82 4.50 5.72
N LEU A 95 -12.69 4.30 6.40
CA LEU A 95 -11.49 5.12 6.18
C LEU A 95 -10.75 4.72 4.90
N THR A 96 -10.57 3.42 4.67
CA THR A 96 -9.84 2.89 3.51
C THR A 96 -10.24 1.45 3.23
N SER A 97 -10.09 1.03 1.98
CA SER A 97 -10.21 -0.35 1.53
C SER A 97 -9.26 -0.64 0.36
N ALA A 98 -9.05 -1.92 0.05
CA ALA A 98 -8.29 -2.31 -1.13
C ALA A 98 -8.93 -1.76 -2.42
N GLU A 99 -10.26 -1.72 -2.50
CA GLU A 99 -10.99 -1.13 -3.63
C GLU A 99 -10.78 0.38 -3.72
N ASP A 100 -10.82 1.10 -2.59
CA ASP A 100 -10.54 2.54 -2.54
C ASP A 100 -9.12 2.85 -3.03
N ASN A 101 -8.13 2.11 -2.53
CA ASN A 101 -6.74 2.26 -2.97
C ASN A 101 -6.56 1.91 -4.45
N ALA A 102 -7.16 0.82 -4.94
CA ALA A 102 -7.12 0.45 -6.35
C ALA A 102 -7.77 1.53 -7.23
N THR A 103 -8.88 2.12 -6.79
CA THR A 103 -9.58 3.20 -7.51
C THR A 103 -8.70 4.44 -7.62
N LYS A 104 -8.05 4.85 -6.53
CA LYS A 104 -7.13 5.98 -6.51
C LYS A 104 -5.89 5.74 -7.38
N ILE A 105 -5.31 4.53 -7.32
CA ILE A 105 -4.20 4.13 -8.19
C ILE A 105 -4.60 4.18 -9.67
N TYR A 106 -5.77 3.64 -10.03
CA TYR A 106 -6.26 3.69 -11.41
C TYR A 106 -6.40 5.13 -11.89
N ALA A 107 -7.00 6.00 -11.08
CA ALA A 107 -7.16 7.41 -11.41
C ALA A 107 -5.81 8.13 -11.56
N GLU A 108 -4.82 7.79 -10.73
CA GLU A 108 -3.46 8.33 -10.82
C GLU A 108 -2.73 7.85 -12.08
N LEU A 109 -2.91 6.60 -12.49
CA LEU A 109 -2.29 6.02 -13.69
C LEU A 109 -2.91 6.50 -15.02
N ASP A 110 -4.12 7.07 -14.98
CA ASP A 110 -4.84 7.59 -16.16
C ASP A 110 -4.57 9.08 -16.42
N GLN A 111 -3.73 9.73 -15.60
CA GLN A 111 -3.28 11.12 -15.77
C GLN A 111 -2.08 11.21 -16.72
#